data_AF-A0A1H0UUB8-F1
#
_entry.id   AF-A0A1H0UUB8-F1
#
_cell.length_a   1.000
_cell.length_b   1.000
_cell.length_c   1.000
_cell.angle_alpha   90.00
_cell.angle_beta   90.00
_cell.angle_gamma   90.00
#
_symmetry.space_group_name_H-M   'P 1'
#
loop_
_entity.id
_entity.type
_entity.pdbx_description
1 polymer ?
#
loop_
_entity_poly.entity_id
_entity_poly.type
_entity_poly.pdbx_seq_one_letter_code
_entity_poly.pdbx_strand_id
1 'polypeptide(L)' 'MDPSDKETSKIYRKLITSDDFKAYILYEKLNDQMRMKIISKLNQNGSNRANLLLKKLEKF' A
#
# COMPACT_ATOMS: atom_id res chain seq x y z
N MET A 1 -1.51 10.04 18.21
CA MET A 1 -1.36 9.39 16.88
C MET A 1 -2.49 9.92 16.01
N ASP A 2 -2.15 10.47 14.84
CA ASP A 2 -3.13 10.95 13.87
C ASP A 2 -4.04 9.78 13.42
N PRO A 3 -5.39 9.91 13.46
CA PRO A 3 -6.31 8.86 13.03
C PRO A 3 -6.02 8.36 11.61
N SER A 4 -5.53 9.24 10.73
CA SER A 4 -5.22 8.91 9.34
C SER A 4 -4.01 7.97 9.22
N ASP A 5 -3.02 8.07 10.12
CA ASP A 5 -1.85 7.20 10.12
C ASP A 5 -2.19 5.76 10.53
N LYS A 6 -3.17 5.61 11.44
CA LYS A 6 -3.65 4.30 11.87
C LYS A 6 -4.34 3.57 10.72
N GLU A 7 -5.14 4.29 9.93
CA GLU A 7 -5.82 3.76 8.76
C GLU A 7 -4.83 3.37 7.66
N THR A 8 -3.91 4.26 7.29
CA THR A 8 -2.84 3.97 6.32
C THR A 8 -2.04 2.72 6.75
N SER A 9 -1.74 2.58 8.04
CA SER A 9 -1.02 1.41 8.56
C SER A 9 -1.81 0.10 8.50
N LYS A 10 -3.15 0.19 8.59
CA LYS A 10 -4.03 -0.98 8.43
C LYS A 10 -4.10 -1.40 6.96
N ILE A 11 -4.26 -0.45 6.05
CA ILE A 11 -4.31 -0.70 4.60
C ILE A 11 -2.98 -1.23 4.10
N TYR A 12 -1.86 -0.60 4.50
CA TYR A 12 -0.51 -1.08 4.19
C TYR A 12 -0.33 -2.55 4.55
N ARG A 13 -0.69 -2.94 5.79
CA ARG A 13 -0.60 -4.34 6.23
C ARG A 13 -1.45 -5.25 5.36
N LYS A 14 -2.69 -4.87 5.06
CA LYS A 14 -3.56 -5.67 4.18
C LYS A 14 -2.94 -5.85 2.80
N LEU A 15 -2.36 -4.80 2.21
CA LEU A 15 -1.75 -4.86 0.89
C LEU A 15 -0.56 -5.82 0.83
N ILE A 16 0.36 -5.74 1.79
CA ILE A 16 1.57 -6.60 1.79
C ILE A 16 1.30 -8.06 2.22
N THR A 17 0.15 -8.35 2.82
CA THR A 17 -0.24 -9.71 3.24
C THR A 17 -1.29 -10.36 2.35
N SER A 18 -1.91 -9.62 1.43
CA SER A 18 -2.90 -10.17 0.50
C SER A 18 -2.22 -10.82 -0.71
N ASP A 19 -2.95 -11.68 -1.42
CA ASP A 19 -2.58 -12.09 -2.77
C ASP A 19 -2.55 -10.89 -3.72
N ASP A 20 -1.80 -11.03 -4.83
CA ASP A 20 -1.52 -9.94 -5.76
C ASP A 20 -2.79 -9.31 -6.33
N PHE A 21 -3.79 -10.12 -6.67
CA PHE A 21 -5.04 -9.64 -7.25
C PHE A 21 -5.86 -8.83 -6.24
N LYS A 22 -6.01 -9.33 -5.00
CA LYS A 22 -6.70 -8.59 -3.94
C LYS A 22 -5.95 -7.33 -3.55
N ALA A 23 -4.61 -7.37 -3.52
CA ALA A 23 -3.80 -6.20 -3.24
C ALA A 23 -4.02 -5.10 -4.31
N TYR A 24 -4.04 -5.49 -5.58
CA TYR A 24 -4.33 -4.58 -6.69
C TYR A 24 -5.73 -3.97 -6.59
N ILE A 25 -6.78 -4.79 -6.45
CA ILE A 25 -8.16 -4.30 -6.32
C ILE A 25 -8.33 -3.41 -5.09
N LEU A 26 -7.68 -3.75 -3.97
CA LEU A 26 -7.72 -2.92 -2.76
C LEU A 26 -7.06 -1.56 -3.00
N TYR A 27 -5.90 -1.53 -3.66
CA TYR A 27 -5.18 -0.32 -3.99
C TYR A 27 -5.99 0.57 -4.96
N GLU A 28 -6.62 -0.03 -5.96
CA GLU A 28 -7.43 0.69 -6.94
C GLU A 28 -8.68 1.38 -6.34
N LYS A 29 -9.20 0.84 -5.24
CA LYS A 29 -10.32 1.46 -4.51
C LYS A 29 -9.92 2.64 -3.62
N LEU A 30 -8.62 2.89 -3.45
CA LEU A 30 -8.14 4.00 -2.64
C LEU A 30 -8.23 5.32 -3.42
N ASN A 31 -8.55 6.40 -2.71
CA ASN A 31 -8.42 7.75 -3.25
C ASN A 31 -6.95 8.18 -3.36
N ASP A 32 -6.67 9.22 -4.14
CA ASP A 32 -5.32 9.67 -4.45
C ASP A 32 -4.50 10.02 -3.20
N GLN A 33 -5.13 10.66 -2.21
CA GLN A 33 -4.45 11.02 -0.96
C GLN A 33 -3.99 9.77 -0.20
N MET A 34 -4.82 8.73 -0.12
CA MET A 34 -4.47 7.48 0.55
C MET A 34 -3.45 6.68 -0.28
N ARG A 35 -3.56 6.68 -1.61
CA ARG A 35 -2.55 6.08 -2.51
C ARG A 35 -1.17 6.67 -2.26
N MET A 36 -1.05 8.01 -2.22
CA MET A 36 0.21 8.69 -1.93
C MET A 36 0.78 8.32 -0.56
N LYS A 37 -0.06 8.29 0.49
CA LYS A 37 0.36 7.87 1.84
C LYS A 37 0.84 6.42 1.87
N ILE A 38 0.16 5.53 1.15
CA ILE A 38 0.53 4.11 1.05
C ILE A 38 1.84 3.93 0.28
N ILE A 39 2.03 4.60 -0.85
CA ILE A 39 3.30 4.58 -1.60
C ILE A 39 4.44 5.10 -0.72
N SER A 40 4.24 6.22 -0.01
CA SER A 40 5.23 6.75 0.92
C SER A 40 5.60 5.72 2.00
N LYS A 41 4.59 5.07 2.59
CA LYS A 41 4.79 4.05 3.62
C LYS A 41 5.47 2.77 3.11
N LEU A 42 5.17 2.35 1.87
CA LEU A 42 5.83 1.22 1.21
C LEU A 42 7.31 1.52 0.97
N ASN A 43 7.62 2.72 0.45
CA ASN A 43 9.00 3.19 0.25
C ASN A 43 9.77 3.29 1.57
N GLN A 44 9.16 3.84 2.62
CA GLN A 44 9.79 3.98 3.94
C GLN A 44 10.07 2.62 4.62
N ASN A 45 9.20 1.62 4.45
CA ASN A 45 9.42 0.30 5.05
C ASN A 45 10.53 -0.48 4.34
N GLY A 46 10.66 -0.34 3.01
CA GLY A 46 11.73 -0.96 2.24
C GLY A 46 11.79 -2.49 2.27
N SER A 47 10.78 -3.17 2.83
CA SER A 47 10.75 -4.63 2.92
C SER A 47 10.66 -5.27 1.52
N ASN A 48 11.17 -6.50 1.36
CA ASN A 48 11.11 -7.22 0.08
C ASN A 48 9.69 -7.29 -0.50
N ARG A 49 8.67 -7.52 0.35
CA ARG A 49 7.26 -7.52 -0.08
C ARG A 49 6.77 -6.12 -0.47
N ALA A 50 7.17 -5.08 0.25
CA ALA A 50 6.82 -3.70 -0.11
C ALA A 50 7.42 -3.30 -1.47
N ASN A 51 8.70 -3.64 -1.70
CA ASN A 51 9.39 -3.36 -2.96
C ASN A 51 8.78 -4.15 -4.13
N LEU A 52 8.40 -5.41 -3.91
CA LEU A 52 7.69 -6.21 -4.91
C LEU A 52 6.32 -5.62 -5.25
N LEU A 53 5.57 -5.17 -4.24
CA LEU A 53 4.27 -4.55 -4.46
C LEU A 53 4.41 -3.21 -5.21
N LEU A 54 5.37 -2.36 -4.84
CA LEU A 54 5.64 -1.10 -5.54
C LEU A 54 5.92 -1.34 -7.04
N LYS A 55 6.83 -2.26 -7.37
CA LYS A 55 7.14 -2.61 -8.77
C LYS A 55 5.94 -3.14 -9.55
N LYS A 56 5.01 -3.82 -8.88
CA LYS A 56 3.78 -4.29 -9.50
C LYS A 56 2.83 -3.12 -9.77
N LEU A 57 2.66 -2.23 -8.79
CA LEU A 57 1.81 -1.05 -8.92
C LEU A 57 2.33 -0.04 -9.96
N GLU A 58 3.65 0.07 -10.16
CA GLU A 58 4.25 0.92 -11.20
C GLU A 58 4.12 0.36 -12.63
N LYS A 59 3.79 -0.93 -12.78
CA LYS A 59 3.68 -1.61 -14.08
C LYS A 59 2.28 -1.61 -14.69
N PHE A 60 1.27 -1.19 -13.94
CA PHE A 60 -0.12 -1.06 -14.41
C PHE A 60 -0.45 0.40 -14.71
#